data_AF-A0A6G6K8S8-F1
#
_entry.id   AF-A0A6G6K8S8-F1
#
_cell.length_a   1.000
_cell.length_b   1.000
_cell.length_c   1.000
_cell.angle_alpha   90.00
_cell.angle_beta   90.00
_cell.angle_gamma   90.00
#
_symmetry.space_group_name_H-M   'P 1'
#
loop_
_entity.id
_entity.type
_entity.pdbx_description
1 polymer ?
#
loop_
_entity_poly.entity_id
_entity_poly.type
_entity_poly.pdbx_seq_one_letter_code
_entity_poly.pdbx_strand_id
1 'polypeptide(L)'
;MPSVRDTLKSMLAGRKGQQEQQQGVQQGEGGPDPEAARLKDESQGQGQDLIAERLKMVAEQRVALAQAEIKKQEQMLQQMQDQLKELTKQGLPVGNLADDIDQATKRLNESKASFSRANEAKQNIDLTRSLRQDSTDSSTEIGSEKVREKLGGPPGGTKVEGQGQGPRTPGMRR
;
A
#
# COMPACT_ATOMS: atom_id res chain seq x y z
N MET A 1 17.50 13.34 25.86
CA MET A 1 17.35 12.46 24.70
C MET A 1 16.97 13.32 23.50
N PRO A 2 17.69 13.28 22.36
CA PRO A 2 17.33 14.04 21.17
C PRO A 2 15.99 13.55 20.59
N SER A 3 15.18 14.47 20.07
CA SER A 3 13.85 14.13 19.56
C SER A 3 13.94 13.39 18.23
N VAL A 4 12.93 12.57 17.90
CA VAL A 4 12.83 11.87 16.61
C VAL A 4 12.95 12.83 15.43
N ARG A 5 12.48 14.08 15.61
CA ARG A 5 12.60 15.16 14.62
C ARG A 5 14.06 15.58 14.40
N ASP A 6 14.88 15.62 15.45
CA ASP A 6 16.30 15.98 15.37
C ASP A 6 17.11 14.87 14.68
N THR A 7 16.76 13.60 14.93
CA THR A 7 17.36 12.46 14.23
C THR A 7 17.03 12.48 12.73
N LEU A 8 15.77 12.73 12.37
CA LEU A 8 15.34 12.86 10.97
C LEU A 8 16.00 14.04 10.25
N LYS A 9 16.14 15.19 10.92
CA LYS A 9 16.78 16.38 10.35
C LYS A 9 18.27 16.16 10.10
N SER A 10 18.94 15.45 11.00
CA SER A 10 20.36 15.10 10.87
C SER A 10 20.59 14.10 9.73
N MET A 11 19.71 13.12 9.57
CA MET A 11 19.76 12.17 8.44
C MET A 11 19.48 12.85 7.09
N LEU A 12 18.60 13.85 7.04
CA LEU A 12 18.36 14.63 5.82
C LEU A 12 19.52 15.57 5.48
N ALA A 13 20.14 16.18 6.48
CA ALA A 13 21.28 17.09 6.28
C ALA A 13 22.53 16.36 5.78
N GLY A 14 22.79 15.14 6.28
CA GLY A 14 23.89 14.29 5.79
C GLY A 14 23.75 13.86 4.32
N ARG A 15 22.52 13.83 3.79
CA ARG A 15 22.24 13.40 2.41
C ARG A 15 22.48 14.49 1.36
N LYS A 16 22.58 15.76 1.77
CA LYS A 16 22.83 16.89 0.85
C LYS A 16 24.32 17.19 0.63
N GLY A 17 25.22 16.68 1.48
CA GLY A 17 26.66 16.96 1.41
C GLY A 17 27.51 15.96 0.62
N GLN A 18 26.95 14.84 0.15
CA GLN A 18 27.70 13.77 -0.54
C GLN A 18 27.57 13.76 -2.07
N GLN A 19 26.93 14.75 -2.69
CA GLN A 19 26.75 14.78 -4.15
C GLN A 19 27.82 15.56 -4.94
N GLU A 20 28.78 16.25 -4.30
CA GLU A 20 29.73 17.13 -5.01
C GLU A 20 31.18 16.65 -5.09
N GLN A 21 31.51 15.43 -4.66
CA GLN A 21 32.85 14.87 -4.88
C GLN A 21 32.80 13.48 -5.51
N GLN A 22 32.43 13.44 -6.80
CA GLN A 22 32.83 12.39 -7.74
C GLN A 22 32.49 12.82 -9.17
N GLN A 23 33.04 13.95 -9.62
CA GLN A 23 33.21 14.23 -11.05
C GLN A 23 34.66 13.93 -11.40
N GLY A 24 34.90 12.78 -12.01
CA GLY A 24 36.22 12.41 -12.49
C GLY A 24 36.45 10.92 -12.69
N VAL A 25 35.53 10.18 -13.33
CA VAL A 25 35.93 8.92 -13.97
C VAL A 25 35.24 8.77 -15.33
N GLN A 26 36.12 8.73 -16.31
CA GLN A 26 36.01 8.43 -17.73
C GLN A 26 34.93 7.39 -18.08
N GLN A 27 34.14 7.68 -19.13
CA GLN A 27 33.25 6.74 -19.80
C GLN A 27 34.03 5.50 -20.27
N GLY A 28 33.84 4.39 -19.59
CA GLY A 28 34.05 3.05 -20.14
C GLY A 28 32.69 2.35 -20.20
N GLU A 29 32.32 1.87 -21.38
CA GLU A 29 31.14 1.04 -21.61
C GLU A 29 31.19 -0.21 -20.71
N GLY A 30 30.48 -0.16 -19.59
CA GLY A 30 30.12 -1.33 -18.80
C GLY A 30 28.60 -1.33 -18.66
N GLY A 31 27.93 -2.28 -19.31
CA GLY A 31 26.50 -2.49 -19.12
C GLY A 31 26.16 -2.65 -17.62
N PRO A 32 24.91 -2.38 -17.21
CA PRO A 32 24.52 -2.43 -15.81
C PRO A 32 24.87 -3.81 -15.24
N ASP A 33 25.71 -3.80 -14.22
CA ASP A 33 26.12 -5.00 -13.49
C ASP A 33 24.85 -5.72 -12.97
N PRO A 34 24.53 -6.92 -13.46
CA PRO A 34 23.32 -7.64 -13.08
C PRO A 34 23.30 -8.01 -11.59
N GLU A 35 24.45 -8.07 -10.91
CA GLU A 35 24.49 -8.29 -9.46
C GLU A 35 24.05 -7.05 -8.67
N ALA A 36 24.40 -5.84 -9.14
CA ALA A 36 23.98 -4.59 -8.50
C ALA A 36 22.47 -4.31 -8.67
N ALA A 37 21.86 -4.81 -9.76
CA ALA A 37 20.41 -4.78 -9.96
C ALA A 37 19.70 -5.78 -9.02
N ARG A 38 20.25 -7.00 -8.88
CA ARG A 38 19.70 -8.03 -7.96
C ARG A 38 19.74 -7.61 -6.49
N LEU A 39 20.86 -7.05 -6.03
CA LEU A 39 20.99 -6.57 -4.65
C LEU A 39 20.04 -5.42 -4.29
N LYS A 40 19.66 -4.59 -5.28
CA LYS A 40 18.66 -3.53 -5.12
C LYS A 40 17.23 -4.07 -5.06
N ASP A 41 16.90 -5.05 -5.91
CA ASP A 41 15.58 -5.70 -5.89
C ASP A 41 15.36 -6.51 -4.61
N GLU A 42 16.36 -7.23 -4.11
CA GLU A 42 16.26 -7.98 -2.85
C GLU A 42 16.11 -7.06 -1.63
N SER A 43 16.87 -5.96 -1.58
CA SER A 43 16.75 -4.98 -0.50
C SER A 43 15.44 -4.18 -0.56
N GLN A 44 14.88 -3.95 -1.75
CA GLN A 44 13.56 -3.34 -1.91
C GLN A 44 12.42 -4.31 -1.60
N GLY A 45 12.54 -5.59 -1.95
CA GLY A 45 11.56 -6.63 -1.61
C GLY A 45 11.41 -6.79 -0.10
N GLN A 46 12.52 -6.97 0.61
CA GLN A 46 12.53 -7.09 2.08
C GLN A 46 11.97 -5.83 2.78
N GLY A 47 12.30 -4.63 2.28
CA GLY A 47 11.77 -3.38 2.82
C GLY A 47 10.26 -3.21 2.59
N GLN A 48 9.73 -3.71 1.47
CA GLN A 48 8.30 -3.65 1.17
C GLN A 48 7.48 -4.67 1.98
N ASP A 49 8.02 -5.86 2.23
CA ASP A 49 7.37 -6.87 3.05
C ASP A 49 7.22 -6.40 4.51
N LEU A 50 8.27 -5.77 5.06
CA LEU A 50 8.21 -5.14 6.38
C LEU A 50 7.15 -4.02 6.46
N ILE A 51 7.00 -3.23 5.39
CA ILE A 51 5.96 -2.20 5.33
C ILE A 51 4.56 -2.83 5.26
N ALA A 52 4.38 -3.86 4.42
CA ALA A 52 3.11 -4.56 4.29
C ALA A 52 2.69 -5.25 5.60
N GLU A 53 3.63 -5.89 6.30
CA GLU A 53 3.38 -6.49 7.60
C GLU A 53 3.00 -5.46 8.67
N ARG A 54 3.69 -4.31 8.69
CA ARG A 54 3.32 -3.19 9.57
C ARG A 54 1.92 -2.65 9.27
N LEU A 55 1.56 -2.51 7.98
CA LEU A 55 0.23 -2.06 7.58
C LEU A 55 -0.85 -3.05 8.02
N LYS A 56 -0.61 -4.36 7.88
CA LYS A 56 -1.50 -5.41 8.37
C LYS A 56 -1.72 -5.31 9.88
N MET A 57 -0.64 -5.23 10.65
CA MET A 57 -0.72 -5.14 12.11
C MET A 57 -1.52 -3.90 12.56
N VAL A 58 -1.30 -2.75 11.90
CA VAL A 58 -2.07 -1.52 12.19
C VAL A 58 -3.54 -1.68 11.82
N ALA A 59 -3.86 -2.33 10.70
CA ALA A 59 -5.23 -2.57 10.29
C ALA A 59 -5.97 -3.51 11.26
N GLU A 60 -5.33 -4.60 11.67
CA GLU A 60 -5.86 -5.52 12.68
C GLU A 60 -6.08 -4.81 14.03
N GLN A 61 -5.12 -4.00 14.47
CA GLN A 61 -5.26 -3.21 15.69
C GLN A 61 -6.43 -2.22 15.60
N ARG A 62 -6.61 -1.55 14.46
CA ARG A 62 -7.74 -0.62 14.24
C ARG A 62 -9.08 -1.34 14.31
N VAL A 63 -9.19 -2.52 13.70
CA VAL A 63 -10.42 -3.35 13.78
C VAL A 63 -10.69 -3.78 15.22
N ALA A 64 -9.67 -4.25 15.94
CA ALA A 64 -9.81 -4.66 17.33
C ALA A 64 -10.25 -3.50 18.24
N LEU A 65 -9.66 -2.32 18.08
CA LEU A 65 -10.03 -1.11 18.82
C LEU A 65 -11.47 -0.68 18.51
N ALA A 66 -11.87 -0.69 17.23
CA ALA A 66 -13.24 -0.35 16.83
C ALA A 66 -14.25 -1.36 17.40
N GLN A 67 -13.92 -2.64 17.42
CA GLN A 67 -14.78 -3.67 18.03
C GLN A 67 -14.90 -3.52 19.55
N ALA A 68 -13.81 -3.17 20.23
CA ALA A 68 -13.82 -2.90 21.67
C ALA A 68 -14.69 -1.69 22.00
N GLU A 69 -14.60 -0.62 21.19
CA GLU A 69 -15.42 0.58 21.37
C GLU A 69 -16.91 0.29 21.16
N ILE A 70 -17.28 -0.52 20.15
CA ILE A 70 -18.66 -0.98 19.96
C ILE A 70 -19.16 -1.72 21.20
N LYS A 71 -18.41 -2.71 21.70
CA LYS A 71 -18.83 -3.48 22.88
C LYS A 71 -19.04 -2.59 24.11
N LYS A 72 -18.15 -1.62 24.32
CA LYS A 72 -18.26 -0.64 25.41
C LYS A 72 -19.54 0.20 25.27
N GLN A 73 -19.84 0.68 24.06
CA GLN A 73 -21.04 1.48 23.80
C GLN A 73 -22.33 0.65 23.91
N GLU A 74 -22.31 -0.62 23.49
CA GLU A 74 -23.44 -1.54 23.68
C GLU A 74 -23.72 -1.81 25.17
N GLN A 75 -22.68 -2.02 25.97
CA GLN A 75 -22.83 -2.18 27.43
C GLN A 75 -23.41 -0.92 28.09
N MET A 76 -22.91 0.26 27.71
CA MET A 76 -23.42 1.53 28.22
C MET A 76 -24.89 1.74 27.83
N LEU A 77 -25.25 1.47 26.57
CA LEU A 77 -26.63 1.55 26.08
C LEU A 77 -27.55 0.63 26.88
N GLN A 78 -27.12 -0.62 27.10
CA GLN A 78 -27.88 -1.60 27.88
C GLN A 78 -28.12 -1.11 29.31
N GLN A 79 -27.10 -0.56 29.97
CA GLN A 79 -27.23 -0.01 31.31
C GLN A 79 -28.25 1.14 31.36
N MET A 80 -28.22 2.05 30.40
CA MET A 80 -29.21 3.15 30.34
C MET A 80 -30.63 2.64 30.06
N GLN A 81 -30.78 1.64 29.19
CA GLN A 81 -32.08 1.03 28.93
C GLN A 81 -32.64 0.31 30.16
N ASP A 82 -31.78 -0.34 30.96
CA ASP A 82 -32.19 -1.01 32.18
C ASP A 82 -32.54 0.00 33.29
N GLN A 83 -31.79 1.10 33.40
CA GLN A 83 -32.15 2.24 34.25
C GLN A 83 -33.51 2.84 33.85
N LEU A 84 -33.76 3.00 32.55
CA LEU A 84 -35.04 3.52 32.05
C LEU A 84 -36.20 2.61 32.42
N LYS A 85 -36.05 1.29 32.24
CA LYS A 85 -37.05 0.30 32.66
C LYS A 85 -37.31 0.37 34.17
N GLU A 86 -36.27 0.52 34.97
CA GLU A 86 -36.40 0.56 36.42
C GLU A 86 -37.11 1.84 36.89
N LEU A 87 -36.74 3.01 36.36
CA LEU A 87 -37.45 4.26 36.63
C LEU A 87 -38.92 4.20 36.20
N THR A 88 -39.20 3.58 35.04
CA THR A 88 -40.56 3.40 34.52
C THR A 88 -41.39 2.49 35.42
N LYS A 89 -40.82 1.40 35.94
CA LYS A 89 -41.49 0.52 36.91
C LYS A 89 -41.81 1.23 38.22
N GLN A 90 -40.92 2.09 38.68
CA GLN A 90 -41.07 2.85 39.92
C GLN A 90 -41.98 4.07 39.77
N GLY A 91 -42.46 4.37 38.56
CA GLY A 91 -43.26 5.56 38.28
C GLY A 91 -42.50 6.88 38.46
N LEU A 92 -41.16 6.82 38.43
CA LEU A 92 -40.29 7.97 38.62
C LEU A 92 -40.07 8.71 37.30
N PRO A 93 -39.81 10.03 37.34
CA PRO A 93 -39.52 10.80 36.15
C PRO A 93 -38.23 10.30 35.49
N VAL A 94 -38.31 10.00 34.20
CA VAL A 94 -37.19 9.53 33.37
C VAL A 94 -36.20 10.63 32.99
N GLY A 95 -36.54 11.90 33.23
CA GLY A 95 -35.65 13.04 32.98
C GLY A 95 -35.12 13.07 31.54
N ASN A 96 -33.82 13.31 31.39
CA ASN A 96 -33.12 13.34 30.09
C ASN A 96 -32.63 11.96 29.63
N LEU A 97 -32.96 10.87 30.35
CA LEU A 97 -32.42 9.54 30.06
C LEU A 97 -32.82 9.04 28.68
N ALA A 98 -34.01 9.41 28.19
CA ALA A 98 -34.44 9.09 26.83
C ALA A 98 -33.53 9.74 25.77
N ASP A 99 -33.21 11.03 25.94
CA ASP A 99 -32.32 11.75 25.04
C ASP A 99 -30.89 11.18 25.11
N ASP A 100 -30.43 10.79 26.30
CA ASP A 100 -29.11 10.17 26.49
C ASP A 100 -29.01 8.80 25.80
N ILE A 101 -30.09 7.99 25.84
CA ILE A 101 -30.19 6.73 25.10
C ILE A 101 -30.15 6.97 23.60
N ASP A 102 -30.85 7.99 23.10
CA ASP A 102 -30.83 8.34 21.68
C ASP A 102 -29.43 8.80 21.23
N GLN A 103 -28.75 9.63 22.02
CA GLN A 103 -27.37 10.02 21.73
C GLN A 103 -26.41 8.85 21.77
N ALA A 104 -26.53 7.96 22.74
CA ALA A 104 -25.71 6.77 22.83
C ALA A 104 -25.96 5.80 21.67
N THR A 105 -27.21 5.69 21.21
CA THR A 105 -27.56 4.91 20.00
C THR A 105 -26.91 5.49 18.76
N LYS A 106 -26.92 6.83 18.60
CA LYS A 106 -26.23 7.51 17.49
C LYS A 106 -24.73 7.23 17.51
N ARG A 107 -24.08 7.38 18.67
CA ARG A 107 -22.65 7.06 18.84
C ARG A 107 -22.34 5.60 18.52
N LEU A 108 -23.21 4.67 18.94
CA LEU A 108 -23.07 3.24 18.62
C LEU A 108 -23.12 3.00 17.10
N ASN A 109 -24.04 3.64 16.40
CA ASN A 109 -24.15 3.53 14.95
C ASN A 109 -22.92 4.11 14.24
N GLU A 110 -22.39 5.23 14.71
CA GLU A 110 -21.13 5.81 14.21
C GLU A 110 -19.94 4.87 14.42
N SER A 111 -19.84 4.24 15.59
CA SER A 111 -18.79 3.24 15.88
C SER A 111 -18.92 2.01 15.01
N LYS A 112 -20.14 1.52 14.75
CA LYS A 112 -20.40 0.42 13.81
C LYS A 112 -19.97 0.78 12.39
N ALA A 113 -20.26 1.99 11.92
CA ALA A 113 -19.78 2.47 10.63
C ALA A 113 -18.25 2.60 10.58
N SER A 114 -17.63 3.04 11.68
CA SER A 114 -16.16 3.09 11.82
C SER A 114 -15.53 1.69 11.74
N PHE A 115 -16.13 0.71 12.41
CA PHE A 115 -15.71 -0.69 12.33
C PHE A 115 -15.82 -1.24 10.91
N SER A 116 -16.93 -0.99 10.20
CA SER A 116 -17.08 -1.42 8.80
C SER A 116 -15.97 -0.85 7.91
N ARG A 117 -15.66 0.46 8.04
CA ARG A 117 -14.56 1.10 7.31
C ARG A 117 -13.19 0.53 7.67
N ALA A 118 -12.95 0.24 8.95
CA ALA A 118 -11.70 -0.38 9.39
C ALA A 118 -11.55 -1.81 8.84
N ASN A 119 -12.64 -2.57 8.79
CA ASN A 119 -12.65 -3.93 8.27
C ASN A 119 -12.45 -3.96 6.75
N GLU A 120 -13.09 -3.05 6.02
CA GLU A 120 -12.85 -2.85 4.57
C GLU A 120 -11.38 -2.49 4.30
N ALA A 121 -10.81 -1.57 5.08
CA ALA A 121 -9.40 -1.21 4.95
C ALA A 121 -8.46 -2.41 5.19
N LYS A 122 -8.78 -3.27 6.18
CA LYS A 122 -8.05 -4.51 6.43
C LYS A 122 -8.15 -5.47 5.23
N GLN A 123 -9.36 -5.69 4.71
CA GLN A 123 -9.58 -6.55 3.54
C GLN A 123 -8.79 -6.07 2.31
N ASN A 124 -8.74 -4.74 2.07
CA ASN A 124 -7.96 -4.17 0.97
C ASN A 124 -6.46 -4.41 1.13
N ILE A 125 -5.94 -4.35 2.37
CA ILE A 125 -4.54 -4.67 2.67
C ILE A 125 -4.28 -6.17 2.45
N ASP A 126 -5.17 -7.04 2.92
CA ASP A 126 -5.05 -8.50 2.75
C ASP A 126 -5.09 -8.90 1.26
N LEU A 127 -5.99 -8.30 0.46
CA LEU A 127 -6.06 -8.49 -1.00
C LEU A 127 -4.80 -8.02 -1.71
N THR A 128 -4.29 -6.82 -1.35
CA THR A 128 -3.05 -6.28 -1.93
C THR A 128 -1.86 -7.19 -1.65
N ARG A 129 -1.81 -7.81 -0.47
CA ARG A 129 -0.78 -8.80 -0.12
C ARG A 129 -0.94 -10.08 -0.96
N SER A 130 -2.15 -10.61 -1.08
CA SER A 130 -2.42 -11.82 -1.87
C SER A 130 -1.99 -11.64 -3.32
N LEU A 131 -2.36 -10.51 -3.95
CA LEU A 131 -1.96 -10.20 -5.32
C LEU A 131 -0.44 -10.12 -5.49
N ARG A 132 0.29 -9.59 -4.50
CA ARG A 132 1.76 -9.57 -4.53
C ARG A 132 2.36 -10.96 -4.40
N GLN A 133 1.83 -11.79 -3.50
CA GLN A 133 2.29 -13.17 -3.30
C GLN A 133 2.07 -14.03 -4.55
N ASP A 134 0.89 -13.95 -5.16
CA ASP A 134 0.57 -14.64 -6.42
C ASP A 134 1.53 -14.21 -7.55
N SER A 135 1.93 -12.93 -7.57
CA SER A 135 2.88 -12.40 -8.56
C SER A 135 4.30 -12.90 -8.33
N THR A 136 4.75 -13.07 -7.08
CA THR A 136 6.09 -13.57 -6.75
C THR A 136 6.23 -15.09 -6.94
N ASP A 137 5.19 -15.87 -6.64
CA ASP A 137 5.17 -17.33 -6.87
C ASP A 137 5.11 -17.64 -8.38
N SER A 138 4.31 -16.88 -9.14
CA SER A 138 4.27 -17.01 -10.62
C SER A 138 5.57 -16.58 -11.30
N SER A 139 6.38 -15.74 -10.65
CA SER A 139 7.63 -15.20 -11.21
C SER A 139 8.88 -15.99 -10.82
N THR A 140 8.81 -16.86 -9.80
CA THR A 140 9.93 -17.75 -9.41
C THR A 140 9.88 -19.11 -10.10
N GLU A 141 8.74 -19.52 -10.67
CA GLU A 141 8.61 -20.78 -11.42
C GLU A 141 8.83 -20.65 -12.94
N ILE A 142 8.97 -19.41 -13.47
CA ILE A 142 9.44 -19.20 -14.85
C ILE A 142 10.96 -19.08 -14.80
N GLY A 143 11.59 -20.24 -14.68
CA GLY A 143 13.02 -20.42 -14.89
C GLY A 143 13.52 -19.62 -16.09
N SER A 144 14.62 -18.92 -15.85
CA SER A 144 15.29 -17.94 -16.71
C SER A 144 15.87 -18.53 -18.01
N GLU A 145 15.35 -19.65 -18.53
CA GLU A 145 15.98 -20.40 -19.63
C GLU A 145 15.09 -20.76 -20.82
N LYS A 146 13.76 -20.56 -20.81
CA LYS A 146 12.92 -21.06 -21.93
C LYS A 146 11.97 -20.09 -22.61
N VAL A 147 11.90 -18.82 -22.19
CA VAL A 147 11.02 -17.85 -22.87
C VAL A 147 11.63 -17.32 -24.18
N ARG A 148 12.96 -17.40 -24.36
CA ARG A 148 13.62 -16.95 -25.59
C ARG A 148 13.36 -17.86 -26.80
N GLU A 149 12.99 -19.13 -26.58
CA GLU A 149 12.83 -20.12 -27.65
C GLU A 149 11.38 -20.24 -28.17
N LYS A 150 10.38 -19.81 -27.38
CA LYS A 150 8.96 -19.89 -27.78
C LYS A 150 8.39 -18.63 -28.43
N LEU A 151 9.09 -17.50 -28.34
CA LEU A 151 8.81 -16.33 -29.16
C LEU A 151 9.64 -16.44 -30.43
N GLY A 152 9.12 -17.22 -31.38
CA GLY A 152 9.58 -17.25 -32.77
C GLY A 152 9.45 -15.87 -33.39
N GLY A 153 10.43 -15.01 -33.12
CA GLY A 153 10.70 -13.83 -33.91
C GLY A 153 11.35 -14.27 -35.22
N PRO A 154 10.94 -13.74 -36.37
CA PRO A 154 11.48 -14.15 -37.66
C PRO A 154 13.00 -13.94 -37.71
N PRO A 155 13.76 -14.87 -38.32
CA PRO A 155 15.19 -14.70 -38.52
C PRO A 155 15.43 -13.68 -39.63
N GLY A 156 16.23 -12.66 -39.34
CA GLY A 156 16.67 -11.64 -40.29
C GLY A 156 15.88 -10.33 -40.14
N GLY A 157 16.48 -9.19 -39.82
CA GLY A 157 17.88 -8.76 -39.94
C GLY A 157 17.93 -7.52 -40.83
N THR A 158 18.77 -6.54 -40.51
CA THR A 158 19.34 -5.68 -41.55
C THR A 158 20.68 -5.12 -41.08
N LYS A 159 21.75 -5.70 -41.62
CA LYS A 159 23.04 -5.01 -41.74
C LYS A 159 22.85 -3.84 -42.70
N VAL A 160 23.48 -2.73 -42.36
CA VAL A 160 23.62 -1.55 -43.21
C VAL A 160 24.55 -1.91 -44.37
N GLU A 161 24.05 -1.84 -45.60
CA GLU A 161 24.76 -1.71 -46.89
C GLU A 161 23.65 -1.35 -47.90
N GLY A 162 23.57 -0.15 -48.48
CA GLY A 162 24.48 0.34 -49.49
C GLY A 162 23.85 0.12 -50.88
N GLN A 163 23.53 1.22 -51.58
CA GLN A 163 23.22 1.34 -53.01
C GLN A 163 21.79 1.03 -53.50
N GLY A 164 21.22 2.01 -54.22
CA GLY A 164 20.59 1.70 -55.52
C GLY A 164 19.11 2.03 -55.69
N GLN A 165 18.87 3.17 -56.36
CA GLN A 165 17.82 3.39 -57.35
C GLN A 165 16.36 3.59 -56.86
N GLY A 166 15.80 4.77 -57.22
CA GLY A 166 14.37 5.11 -57.09
C GLY A 166 13.47 4.27 -58.02
N PRO A 167 12.16 4.61 -58.19
CA PRO A 167 11.77 5.92 -58.75
C PRO A 167 10.45 6.54 -58.23
N ARG A 168 10.42 7.88 -58.32
CA ARG A 168 9.31 8.76 -58.78
C ARG A 168 7.88 8.46 -58.32
N THR A 169 7.40 9.24 -57.35
CA THR A 169 5.99 9.68 -57.29
C THR A 169 5.87 11.08 -57.87
N PRO A 170 5.05 11.32 -58.92
CA PRO A 170 4.83 12.65 -59.44
C PRO A 170 3.65 13.35 -58.75
N GLY A 171 3.85 14.62 -58.44
CA GLY A 171 2.95 15.66 -58.96
C GLY A 171 1.73 16.04 -58.13
N MET A 172 1.85 17.21 -57.50
CA MET A 172 0.78 18.15 -57.15
C MET A 172 -0.36 18.24 -58.19
N ARG A 173 -1.59 18.52 -57.72
CA ARG A 173 -2.26 19.83 -57.92
C ARG A 173 -3.68 19.83 -57.30
N ARG A 174 -3.91 20.91 -56.53
CA ARG A 174 -5.15 21.66 -56.24
C ARG A 174 -6.47 20.90 -56.06
#